data_AF-A0A842T4F2-F1
#
_entry.id   AF-A0A842T4F2-F1
#
_cell.length_a   1.000
_cell.length_b   1.000
_cell.length_c   1.000
_cell.angle_alpha   90.00
_cell.angle_beta   90.00
_cell.angle_gamma   90.00
#
_symmetry.space_group_name_H-M   'P 1'
#
loop_
_entity.id
_entity.type
_entity.pdbx_description
1 polymer ?
#
loop_
_entity_poly.entity_id
_entity_poly.type
_entity_poly.pdbx_seq_one_letter_code
_entity_poly.pdbx_strand_id
1 'polypeptide(L)'
;MPTFGHVFYGLCLLIPIFYYTRNKFNYKVAFIFFANMLYGPDIVWLFFDTPFHSILGFAILALPLAMVYSYASRFALKRSEKGFPLKFVDEELSEVKWRNAYILTVAGGISHFFIDQFFHFEESMWIWSWPDISITYDQMLAWGGPLYHVFDPLMVIGEIIVVVTILASLYYFRKGYKETFKAFVIVSVVTFVIMLLGALGIGNLTAVFGGERELAVMAFGLIYILIPLFMLMYVARDVEENTIMEPDQPKVPREQLLKIVATLSLILALFFILYGVVAILFADTLVDLIHSLTGTTYANTKVGLIFLGAYYGTISVILLIGSTGLFFKNNICRYLVIGASTYLFILGFPLAIALFLCENQVKEIFRK
;
A
#
# COMPACT_ATOMS: atom_id res chain seq x y z
N MET A 1 7.40 0.78 11.99
CA MET A 1 7.50 1.09 10.55
C MET A 1 8.96 1.26 10.11
N PRO A 2 9.52 0.27 9.41
CA PRO A 2 10.74 0.47 8.62
C PRO A 2 10.43 1.51 7.51
N THR A 3 11.00 2.70 7.56
CA THR A 3 10.63 3.76 6.60
C THR A 3 11.44 3.67 5.30
N PHE A 4 12.74 3.44 5.39
CA PHE A 4 13.63 3.36 4.23
C PHE A 4 13.65 1.99 3.55
N GLY A 5 13.37 0.92 4.30
CA GLY A 5 13.29 -0.45 3.76
C GLY A 5 12.18 -0.58 2.72
N HIS A 6 10.97 -0.14 3.05
CA HIS A 6 9.82 -0.12 2.14
C HIS A 6 10.06 0.71 0.88
N VAL A 7 10.72 1.85 1.03
CA VAL A 7 11.16 2.69 -0.10
C VAL A 7 12.12 1.93 -1.02
N PHE A 8 13.16 1.32 -0.46
CA PHE A 8 14.19 0.64 -1.26
C PHE A 8 13.62 -0.59 -1.99
N TYR A 9 12.84 -1.42 -1.30
CA TYR A 9 12.20 -2.59 -1.90
C TYR A 9 11.24 -2.21 -3.04
N GLY A 10 10.40 -1.20 -2.83
CA GLY A 10 9.49 -0.69 -3.86
C GLY A 10 10.25 -0.22 -5.10
N LEU A 11 11.39 0.45 -4.92
CA LEU A 11 12.27 0.83 -6.03
C LEU A 11 12.87 -0.39 -6.74
N CYS A 12 13.29 -1.43 -6.01
CA CYS A 12 13.81 -2.66 -6.61
C CYS A 12 12.78 -3.36 -7.51
N LEU A 13 11.49 -3.29 -7.19
CA LEU A 13 10.41 -3.82 -8.04
C LEU A 13 10.11 -2.91 -9.24
N LEU A 14 10.24 -1.60 -9.08
CA LEU A 14 9.95 -0.62 -10.14
C LEU A 14 11.07 -0.49 -11.18
N ILE A 15 12.35 -0.59 -10.79
CA ILE A 15 13.51 -0.41 -11.68
C ILE A 15 13.47 -1.34 -12.91
N PRO A 16 13.24 -2.66 -12.78
CA PRO A 16 13.13 -3.54 -13.92
C PRO A 16 12.03 -3.10 -14.89
N ILE A 17 10.89 -2.64 -14.36
CA ILE A 17 9.77 -2.20 -15.18
C ILE A 17 10.12 -0.91 -15.91
N PHE A 18 10.72 0.09 -15.24
CA PHE A 18 11.21 1.30 -15.90
C PHE A 18 12.21 0.96 -17.01
N TYR A 19 13.11 0.01 -16.78
CA TYR A 19 14.07 -0.43 -17.79
C TYR A 19 13.38 -1.03 -19.03
N TYR A 20 12.39 -1.90 -18.84
CA TYR A 20 11.68 -2.56 -19.94
C TYR A 20 10.69 -1.64 -20.68
N THR A 21 10.06 -0.72 -19.96
CA THR A 21 9.06 0.21 -20.52
C THR A 21 9.69 1.48 -21.10
N ARG A 22 10.98 1.74 -20.83
CA ARG A 22 11.72 2.91 -21.32
C ARG A 22 10.96 4.21 -20.99
N ASN A 23 10.81 5.11 -21.95
CA ASN A 23 10.15 6.42 -21.77
C ASN A 23 8.61 6.35 -21.78
N LYS A 24 8.02 5.15 -21.79
CA LYS A 24 6.56 4.99 -21.88
C LYS A 24 5.89 4.71 -20.54
N PHE A 25 6.66 4.50 -19.48
CA PHE A 25 6.09 4.21 -18.18
C PHE A 25 5.31 5.40 -17.63
N ASN A 26 4.06 5.15 -17.24
CA ASN A 26 3.25 6.14 -16.57
C ASN A 26 3.64 6.26 -15.09
N TYR A 27 4.30 7.35 -14.68
CA TYR A 27 4.75 7.55 -13.30
C TYR A 27 3.61 7.53 -12.26
N LYS A 28 2.35 7.76 -12.67
CA LYS A 28 1.18 7.66 -11.78
C LYS A 28 0.93 6.22 -11.32
N VAL A 29 1.30 5.23 -12.15
CA VAL A 29 1.30 3.80 -11.79
C VAL A 29 2.31 3.54 -10.67
N ALA A 30 3.54 4.06 -10.80
CA ALA A 30 4.56 3.95 -9.76
C ALA A 30 4.12 4.64 -8.47
N PHE A 31 3.54 5.84 -8.56
CA PHE A 31 3.07 6.58 -7.40
C PHE A 31 2.03 5.79 -6.58
N ILE A 32 1.01 5.23 -7.22
CA ILE A 32 -0.03 4.46 -6.52
C ILE A 32 0.56 3.20 -5.88
N PHE A 33 1.39 2.46 -6.61
CA PHE A 33 2.07 1.28 -6.06
C PHE A 33 2.93 1.65 -4.86
N PHE A 34 3.75 2.70 -4.99
CA PHE A 34 4.71 3.12 -3.98
C PHE A 34 4.05 3.67 -2.73
N ALA A 35 2.96 4.41 -2.86
CA ALA A 35 2.18 4.90 -1.72
C ALA A 35 1.64 3.74 -0.87
N ASN A 36 1.09 2.71 -1.52
CA ASN A 36 0.56 1.54 -0.82
C ASN A 36 1.64 0.55 -0.37
N MET A 37 2.79 0.54 -1.03
CA MET A 37 3.98 -0.14 -0.54
C MET A 37 4.48 0.50 0.75
N LEU A 38 4.55 1.83 0.80
CA LEU A 38 5.07 2.54 1.96
C LEU A 38 4.12 2.48 3.15
N TYR A 39 2.82 2.69 2.90
CA TYR A 39 1.84 2.86 3.97
C TYR A 39 0.88 1.68 4.15
N GLY A 40 0.55 0.96 3.07
CA GLY A 40 -0.25 -0.25 3.07
C GLY A 40 -1.41 -0.26 4.09
N PRO A 41 -1.58 -1.35 4.86
CA PRO A 41 -2.61 -1.48 5.89
C PRO A 41 -2.39 -0.57 7.11
N ASP A 42 -1.17 -0.09 7.34
CA ASP A 42 -0.85 0.74 8.51
C ASP A 42 -1.66 2.04 8.55
N ILE A 43 -2.14 2.50 7.40
CA ILE A 43 -3.01 3.67 7.27
C ILE A 43 -4.20 3.60 8.25
N VAL A 44 -4.81 2.43 8.38
CA VAL A 44 -5.96 2.22 9.27
C VAL A 44 -5.51 1.78 10.64
N TRP A 45 -4.49 0.92 10.73
CA TRP A 45 -3.95 0.43 12.00
C TRP A 45 -3.46 1.57 12.92
N LEU A 46 -2.96 2.67 12.36
CA LEU A 46 -2.57 3.87 13.11
C LEU A 46 -3.71 4.49 13.93
N PHE A 47 -4.96 4.26 13.55
CA PHE A 47 -6.13 4.91 14.16
C PHE A 47 -7.17 3.90 14.68
N PHE A 48 -7.18 2.69 14.15
CA PHE A 48 -8.15 1.66 14.47
C PHE A 48 -7.51 0.26 14.43
N ASP A 49 -7.59 -0.45 15.55
CA ASP A 49 -7.33 -1.89 15.61
C ASP A 49 -8.42 -2.61 14.78
N THR A 50 -8.06 -2.98 13.55
CA THR A 50 -9.02 -3.45 12.53
C THR A 50 -8.50 -4.68 11.80
N PRO A 51 -9.39 -5.56 11.31
CA PRO A 51 -9.01 -6.76 10.60
C PRO A 51 -8.33 -6.51 9.22
N PHE A 52 -8.06 -5.24 8.90
CA PHE A 52 -7.50 -4.82 7.63
C PHE A 52 -5.97 -4.89 7.58
N HIS A 53 -5.29 -5.11 8.71
CA HIS A 53 -3.87 -5.49 8.75
C HIS A 53 -3.71 -7.00 8.46
N SER A 54 -4.23 -7.44 7.32
CA SER A 54 -4.08 -8.80 6.79
C SER A 54 -4.16 -8.76 5.26
N ILE A 55 -3.62 -9.76 4.55
CA ILE A 55 -3.62 -9.77 3.07
C ILE A 55 -5.05 -9.63 2.52
N LEU A 56 -6.00 -10.40 3.05
CA LEU A 56 -7.39 -10.36 2.59
C LEU A 56 -8.12 -9.11 3.11
N GLY A 57 -7.87 -8.70 4.35
CA GLY A 57 -8.45 -7.47 4.91
C GLY A 57 -8.02 -6.23 4.12
N PHE A 58 -6.73 -6.12 3.82
CA PHE A 58 -6.22 -5.02 3.02
C PHE A 58 -6.77 -5.03 1.60
N ALA A 59 -6.98 -6.20 0.99
CA ALA A 59 -7.63 -6.30 -0.31
C ALA A 59 -9.07 -5.75 -0.30
N ILE A 60 -9.78 -5.77 0.84
CA ILE A 60 -11.08 -5.12 1.02
C ILE A 60 -10.89 -3.61 1.19
N LEU A 61 -9.96 -3.19 2.05
CA LEU A 61 -9.64 -1.77 2.27
C LEU A 61 -9.14 -1.07 0.99
N ALA A 62 -8.53 -1.82 0.07
CA ALA A 62 -8.09 -1.33 -1.22
C ALA A 62 -9.23 -0.83 -2.11
N LEU A 63 -10.48 -1.27 -1.90
CA LEU A 63 -11.64 -0.84 -2.69
C LEU A 63 -11.91 0.68 -2.59
N PRO A 64 -12.08 1.27 -1.39
CA PRO A 64 -12.21 2.72 -1.25
C PRO A 64 -10.91 3.47 -1.57
N LEU A 65 -9.74 2.95 -1.20
CA LEU A 65 -8.45 3.58 -1.53
C LEU A 65 -8.24 3.70 -3.04
N ALA A 66 -8.64 2.69 -3.82
CA ALA A 66 -8.58 2.72 -5.28
C ALA A 66 -9.40 3.87 -5.89
N MET A 67 -10.49 4.30 -5.25
CA MET A 67 -11.25 5.47 -5.70
C MET A 67 -10.44 6.75 -5.53
N VAL A 68 -9.78 6.90 -4.39
CA VAL A 68 -8.87 8.03 -4.11
C VAL A 68 -7.71 8.03 -5.09
N TYR A 69 -7.05 6.90 -5.30
CA TYR A 69 -5.88 6.80 -6.17
C TYR A 69 -6.22 6.94 -7.66
N SER A 70 -7.36 6.41 -8.09
CA SER A 70 -7.85 6.62 -9.45
C SER A 70 -8.13 8.10 -9.69
N TYR A 71 -8.80 8.77 -8.75
CA TYR A 71 -8.98 10.23 -8.80
C TYR A 71 -7.64 10.98 -8.75
N ALA A 72 -6.68 10.51 -7.95
CA ALA A 72 -5.37 11.13 -7.85
C ALA A 72 -4.56 11.07 -9.16
N SER A 73 -4.81 10.05 -9.99
CA SER A 73 -4.18 9.94 -11.31
C SER A 73 -4.60 11.05 -12.29
N ARG A 74 -5.62 11.84 -11.96
CA ARG A 74 -5.98 13.06 -12.68
C ARG A 74 -4.93 14.17 -12.57
N PHE A 75 -4.09 14.12 -11.55
CA PHE A 75 -3.18 15.21 -11.21
C PHE A 75 -1.74 14.87 -11.58
N ALA A 76 -1.02 15.87 -12.08
CA ALA A 76 0.41 15.82 -12.31
C ALA A 76 1.16 16.77 -11.39
N LEU A 77 2.41 16.42 -11.09
CA LEU A 77 3.33 17.29 -10.38
C LEU A 77 4.23 17.99 -11.40
N LYS A 78 4.07 19.32 -11.55
CA LYS A 78 4.85 20.12 -12.50
C LYS A 78 5.69 21.16 -11.77
N ARG A 79 6.81 21.56 -12.37
CA ARG A 79 7.65 22.64 -11.83
C ARG A 79 6.84 23.95 -11.77
N SER A 80 6.94 24.67 -10.66
CA SER A 80 6.34 26.01 -10.56
C SER A 80 7.21 27.05 -11.27
N GLU A 81 6.58 28.04 -11.92
CA GLU A 81 7.26 29.16 -12.57
C GLU A 81 7.75 30.22 -11.56
N LYS A 82 7.13 30.30 -10.37
CA LYS A 82 7.53 31.19 -9.26
C LYS A 82 7.28 30.49 -7.92
N GLY A 83 8.20 30.64 -6.96
CA GLY A 83 8.07 30.07 -5.60
C GLY A 83 8.42 28.58 -5.48
N PHE A 84 7.67 27.85 -4.65
CA PHE A 84 7.88 26.43 -4.28
C PHE A 84 8.10 25.57 -5.53
N PRO A 85 9.07 24.63 -5.56
CA PRO A 85 9.57 24.06 -6.81
C PRO A 85 8.54 23.23 -7.58
N LEU A 86 7.50 22.70 -6.92
CA LEU A 86 6.52 21.77 -7.51
C LEU A 86 5.08 22.18 -7.15
N LYS A 87 4.16 22.03 -8.12
CA LYS A 87 2.72 22.29 -7.96
C LYS A 87 1.89 21.15 -8.53
N PHE A 88 0.76 20.85 -7.89
CA PHE A 88 -0.26 19.96 -8.47
C PHE A 88 -1.00 20.70 -9.59
N VAL A 89 -1.04 20.06 -10.75
CA VAL A 89 -1.76 20.52 -11.94
C VAL A 89 -2.83 19.49 -12.25
N ASP A 90 -4.06 19.96 -12.36
CA ASP A 90 -5.20 19.17 -12.79
C ASP A 90 -5.14 18.99 -14.30
N GLU A 91 -4.94 17.74 -14.75
CA GLU A 91 -4.91 17.37 -16.18
C GLU A 91 -6.26 16.87 -16.68
N GLU A 92 -7.27 16.83 -15.80
CA GLU A 92 -8.66 16.46 -16.11
C GLU A 92 -8.88 14.99 -16.57
N LEU A 93 -7.80 14.25 -16.76
CA LEU A 93 -7.77 12.86 -17.22
C LEU A 93 -7.31 11.91 -16.12
N SER A 94 -8.22 11.10 -15.58
CA SER A 94 -7.88 10.02 -14.64
C SER A 94 -7.23 8.85 -15.36
N GLU A 95 -5.94 8.96 -15.69
CA GLU A 95 -5.18 7.99 -16.50
C GLU A 95 -5.18 6.55 -15.93
N VAL A 96 -5.29 6.40 -14.62
CA VAL A 96 -5.38 5.10 -13.97
C VAL A 96 -6.82 4.86 -13.52
N LYS A 97 -7.53 3.99 -14.25
CA LYS A 97 -8.90 3.56 -13.92
C LYS A 97 -8.98 2.90 -12.55
N TRP A 98 -10.15 2.95 -11.92
CA TRP A 98 -10.40 2.35 -10.61
C TRP A 98 -9.93 0.89 -10.50
N ARG A 99 -10.22 0.04 -11.50
CA ARG A 99 -9.77 -1.36 -11.53
C ARG A 99 -8.24 -1.47 -11.46
N ASN A 100 -7.53 -0.62 -12.19
CA ASN A 100 -6.07 -0.62 -12.20
C ASN A 100 -5.50 -0.05 -10.90
N ALA A 101 -6.10 1.03 -10.39
CA ALA A 101 -5.74 1.58 -9.09
C ALA A 101 -5.92 0.55 -7.96
N TYR A 102 -6.98 -0.27 -8.02
CA TYR A 102 -7.22 -1.37 -7.10
C TYR A 102 -6.11 -2.42 -7.17
N ILE A 103 -5.77 -2.89 -8.37
CA ILE A 103 -4.70 -3.87 -8.59
C ILE A 103 -3.36 -3.32 -8.05
N LEU A 104 -3.02 -2.07 -8.33
CA LEU A 104 -1.80 -1.43 -7.81
C LEU A 104 -1.80 -1.27 -6.29
N THR A 105 -2.95 -0.92 -5.73
CA THR A 105 -3.13 -0.78 -4.27
C THR A 105 -2.85 -2.12 -3.61
N VAL A 106 -3.49 -3.20 -4.06
CA VAL A 106 -3.28 -4.56 -3.54
C VAL A 106 -1.82 -5.01 -3.72
N ALA A 107 -1.22 -4.77 -4.89
CA ALA A 107 0.18 -5.12 -5.14
C ALA A 107 1.15 -4.41 -4.17
N GLY A 108 0.91 -3.12 -3.91
CA GLY A 108 1.65 -2.34 -2.91
C GLY A 108 1.47 -2.92 -1.50
N GLY A 109 0.24 -3.25 -1.10
CA GLY A 109 -0.01 -3.84 0.22
C GLY A 109 0.61 -5.23 0.42
N ILE A 110 0.54 -6.12 -0.56
CA ILE A 110 1.23 -7.42 -0.49
C ILE A 110 2.74 -7.22 -0.31
N SER A 111 3.29 -6.25 -1.05
CA SER A 111 4.71 -5.88 -0.95
C SER A 111 5.05 -5.24 0.40
N HIS A 112 4.10 -4.54 1.03
CA HIS A 112 4.25 -3.99 2.38
C HIS A 112 4.31 -5.10 3.43
N PHE A 113 3.34 -6.03 3.41
CA PHE A 113 3.30 -7.19 4.32
C PHE A 113 4.57 -8.04 4.23
N PHE A 114 5.21 -8.09 3.06
CA PHE A 114 6.50 -8.75 2.91
C PHE A 114 7.54 -8.21 3.89
N ILE A 115 7.71 -6.88 3.94
CA ILE A 115 8.76 -6.31 4.77
C ILE A 115 8.41 -6.47 6.24
N ASP A 116 7.14 -6.29 6.57
CA ASP A 116 6.73 -6.42 7.97
C ASP A 116 6.87 -7.85 8.46
N GLN A 117 6.53 -8.85 7.66
CA GLN A 117 6.65 -10.23 8.09
C GLN A 117 8.10 -10.70 8.27
N PHE A 118 9.01 -10.33 7.37
CA PHE A 118 10.38 -10.88 7.39
C PHE A 118 11.38 -10.00 8.15
N PHE A 119 11.03 -8.73 8.38
CA PHE A 119 11.96 -7.75 8.96
C PHE A 119 11.34 -6.91 10.09
N HIS A 120 10.12 -7.21 10.53
CA HIS A 120 9.52 -6.66 11.75
C HIS A 120 9.45 -7.71 12.87
N PHE A 121 9.31 -7.22 14.11
CA PHE A 121 9.31 -8.03 15.34
C PHE A 121 8.19 -9.07 15.44
N GLU A 122 7.09 -8.90 14.69
CA GLU A 122 5.91 -9.76 14.78
C GLU A 122 6.05 -11.05 13.97
N GLU A 123 7.04 -11.11 13.07
CA GLU A 123 7.44 -12.30 12.29
C GLU A 123 6.27 -13.14 11.74
N SER A 124 5.14 -12.53 11.39
CA SER A 124 3.92 -13.26 11.02
C SER A 124 3.20 -12.62 9.85
N MET A 125 2.83 -13.46 8.87
CA MET A 125 1.91 -13.10 7.80
C MET A 125 0.48 -13.25 8.30
N TRP A 126 -0.29 -12.17 8.34
CA TRP A 126 -1.71 -12.26 8.63
C TRP A 126 -2.46 -12.48 7.32
N ILE A 127 -3.03 -13.67 7.11
CA ILE A 127 -3.89 -13.94 5.96
C ILE A 127 -5.27 -13.34 6.23
N TRP A 128 -5.79 -13.55 7.43
CA TRP A 128 -7.05 -13.01 7.90
C TRP A 128 -7.00 -12.81 9.41
N SER A 129 -7.56 -11.72 9.90
CA SER A 129 -7.51 -11.35 11.32
C SER A 129 -8.64 -11.94 12.17
N TRP A 130 -9.65 -12.64 11.58
CA TRP A 130 -10.69 -13.27 12.40
C TRP A 130 -11.48 -14.42 11.72
N PRO A 131 -11.20 -15.70 12.01
CA PRO A 131 -10.26 -16.20 13.01
C PRO A 131 -8.81 -15.85 12.63
N ASP A 132 -7.92 -15.77 13.63
CA ASP A 132 -6.50 -15.47 13.45
C ASP A 132 -5.84 -16.56 12.57
N ILE A 133 -5.83 -16.33 11.26
CA ILE A 133 -5.15 -17.18 10.29
C ILE A 133 -3.87 -16.44 9.93
N SER A 134 -2.78 -16.85 10.59
CA SER A 134 -1.45 -16.33 10.33
C SER A 134 -0.44 -17.43 10.05
N ILE A 135 0.62 -17.07 9.33
CA ILE A 135 1.77 -17.93 9.08
C ILE A 135 3.00 -17.23 9.65
N THR A 136 3.63 -17.81 10.67
CA THR A 136 4.85 -17.24 11.23
C THR A 136 6.06 -17.52 10.34
N TYR A 137 7.09 -16.69 10.46
CA TYR A 137 8.35 -16.88 9.78
C TYR A 137 8.98 -18.23 10.16
N ASP A 138 8.97 -18.59 11.44
CA ASP A 138 9.40 -19.91 11.91
C ASP A 138 8.61 -21.07 11.29
N GLN A 139 7.29 -20.92 11.16
CA GLN A 139 6.46 -21.93 10.46
C GLN A 139 6.86 -22.05 8.99
N MET A 140 7.14 -20.94 8.30
CA MET A 140 7.64 -20.97 6.94
C MET A 140 9.03 -21.61 6.86
N LEU A 141 9.94 -21.29 7.79
CA LEU A 141 11.27 -21.89 7.84
C LEU A 141 11.23 -23.40 8.15
N ALA A 142 10.17 -23.88 8.80
CA ALA A 142 9.92 -25.29 9.05
C ALA A 142 9.33 -26.02 7.83
N TRP A 143 8.99 -25.33 6.73
CA TRP A 143 8.54 -25.94 5.48
C TRP A 143 9.69 -26.52 4.65
N GLY A 144 10.44 -27.42 5.26
CA GLY A 144 11.55 -28.14 4.66
C GLY A 144 12.19 -29.06 5.70
N GLY A 145 13.01 -30.01 5.25
CA GLY A 145 13.70 -30.94 6.14
C GLY A 145 15.01 -30.37 6.69
N PRO A 146 15.53 -30.92 7.81
CA PRO A 146 16.87 -30.58 8.34
C PRO A 146 18.02 -31.18 7.51
N LEU A 147 17.70 -31.97 6.49
CA LEU A 147 18.67 -32.84 5.80
C LEU A 147 19.33 -32.08 4.65
N TYR A 148 20.38 -31.34 4.99
CA TYR A 148 21.39 -30.89 4.06
C TYR A 148 22.36 -32.07 3.84
N HIS A 149 22.40 -32.62 2.62
CA HIS A 149 23.34 -33.67 2.19
C HIS A 149 23.13 -35.13 2.63
N VAL A 150 21.88 -35.57 2.83
CA VAL A 150 21.62 -37.02 2.95
C VAL A 150 21.15 -37.57 1.62
N PHE A 151 21.87 -38.56 1.10
CA PHE A 151 21.52 -39.24 -0.14
C PHE A 151 20.46 -40.30 0.16
N ASP A 152 19.18 -39.96 -0.07
CA ASP A 152 18.05 -40.86 0.09
C ASP A 152 17.21 -40.97 -1.21
N PRO A 153 16.30 -41.96 -1.32
CA PRO A 153 15.46 -42.12 -2.51
C PRO A 153 14.54 -40.93 -2.83
N LEU A 154 14.16 -40.12 -1.84
CA LEU A 154 13.33 -38.92 -2.06
C LEU A 154 14.14 -37.83 -2.75
N MET A 155 15.42 -37.68 -2.43
CA MET A 155 16.33 -36.75 -3.12
C MET A 155 16.51 -37.10 -4.61
N VAL A 156 16.62 -38.39 -4.95
CA VAL A 156 16.70 -38.83 -6.37
C VAL A 156 15.42 -38.47 -7.12
N ILE A 157 14.25 -38.60 -6.49
CA ILE A 157 12.97 -38.17 -7.08
C ILE A 157 12.94 -36.65 -7.24
N GLY A 158 13.40 -35.89 -6.23
CA GLY A 158 13.52 -34.43 -6.28
C GLY A 158 14.41 -33.95 -7.44
N GLU A 159 15.59 -34.53 -7.61
CA GLU A 159 16.50 -34.22 -8.73
C GLU A 159 15.86 -34.48 -10.10
N ILE A 160 15.12 -35.59 -10.24
CA ILE A 160 14.36 -35.86 -11.48
C ILE A 160 13.31 -34.77 -11.71
N ILE A 161 12.59 -34.33 -10.67
CA ILE A 161 11.62 -33.23 -10.76
C ILE A 161 12.31 -31.93 -11.17
N VAL A 162 13.49 -31.62 -10.63
CA VAL A 162 14.28 -30.44 -11.02
C VAL A 162 14.68 -30.50 -12.49
N VAL A 163 15.22 -31.62 -12.96
CA VAL A 163 15.58 -31.82 -14.38
C VAL A 163 14.37 -31.68 -15.28
N VAL A 164 13.25 -32.32 -14.95
CA VAL A 164 11.99 -32.20 -15.70
C VAL A 164 11.51 -30.74 -15.72
N THR A 165 11.62 -30.03 -14.59
CA THR A 165 11.22 -28.61 -14.49
C THR A 165 12.11 -27.72 -15.36
N ILE A 166 13.43 -27.94 -15.37
CA ILE A 166 14.36 -27.21 -16.25
C ILE A 166 14.00 -27.46 -17.71
N LEU A 167 13.84 -28.72 -18.13
CA LEU A 167 13.49 -29.06 -19.51
C LEU A 167 12.12 -28.50 -19.92
N ALA A 168 11.13 -28.57 -19.02
CA ALA A 168 9.82 -27.97 -19.23
C ALA A 168 9.91 -26.43 -19.34
N SER A 169 10.74 -25.78 -18.51
CA SER A 169 10.95 -24.33 -18.58
C SER A 169 11.55 -23.92 -19.93
N LEU A 170 12.54 -24.66 -20.44
CA LEU A 170 13.12 -24.42 -21.76
C LEU A 170 12.08 -24.56 -22.87
N TYR A 171 11.22 -25.58 -22.78
CA TYR A 171 10.13 -25.78 -23.74
C TYR A 171 9.14 -24.61 -23.74
N TYR A 172 8.69 -24.17 -22.56
CA TYR A 172 7.75 -23.06 -22.44
C TYR A 172 8.37 -21.72 -22.83
N PHE A 173 9.62 -21.45 -22.43
CA PHE A 173 10.34 -20.24 -22.83
C PHE A 173 10.50 -20.17 -24.36
N ARG A 174 10.77 -21.29 -25.03
CA ARG A 174 10.81 -21.35 -26.50
C ARG A 174 9.46 -21.05 -27.15
N LYS A 175 8.33 -21.42 -26.53
CA LYS A 175 6.97 -21.15 -27.04
C LYS A 175 6.58 -19.66 -26.96
N GLY A 176 7.38 -18.85 -26.28
CA GLY A 176 7.18 -17.42 -26.14
C GLY A 176 6.29 -17.05 -24.95
N TYR A 177 6.09 -15.74 -24.77
CA TYR A 177 5.58 -15.16 -23.53
C TYR A 177 4.18 -15.66 -23.12
N LYS A 178 3.27 -15.91 -24.06
CA LYS A 178 1.88 -16.32 -23.74
C LYS A 178 1.83 -17.69 -23.07
N GLU A 179 2.51 -18.67 -23.65
CA GLU A 179 2.50 -20.04 -23.13
C GLU A 179 3.36 -20.15 -21.86
N THR A 180 4.48 -19.41 -21.81
CA THR A 180 5.26 -19.24 -20.59
C THR A 180 4.40 -18.71 -19.45
N PHE A 181 3.61 -17.66 -19.73
CA PHE A 181 2.75 -17.03 -18.73
C PHE A 181 1.67 -17.99 -18.21
N LYS A 182 1.01 -18.76 -19.09
CA LYS A 182 0.01 -19.76 -18.67
C LYS A 182 0.61 -20.81 -17.73
N ALA A 183 1.74 -21.40 -18.13
CA ALA A 183 2.43 -22.39 -17.31
C ALA A 183 2.81 -21.81 -15.94
N PHE A 184 3.27 -20.57 -15.95
CA PHE A 184 3.66 -19.85 -14.75
C PHE A 184 2.49 -19.59 -13.80
N VAL A 185 1.32 -19.16 -14.31
CA VAL A 185 0.09 -18.99 -13.51
C VAL A 185 -0.33 -20.31 -12.87
N ILE A 186 -0.25 -21.42 -13.60
CA ILE A 186 -0.60 -22.75 -13.07
C ILE A 186 0.33 -23.10 -11.89
N VAL A 187 1.65 -22.92 -12.06
CA VAL A 187 2.63 -23.15 -10.99
C VAL A 187 2.33 -22.24 -9.79
N SER A 188 2.01 -20.97 -10.01
CA SER A 188 1.64 -20.04 -8.94
C SER A 188 0.44 -20.50 -8.12
N VAL A 189 -0.63 -20.95 -8.79
CA VAL A 189 -1.83 -21.43 -8.12
C VAL A 189 -1.53 -22.70 -7.31
N VAL A 190 -0.77 -23.63 -7.88
CA VAL A 190 -0.38 -24.87 -7.18
C VAL A 190 0.45 -24.56 -5.94
N THR A 191 1.47 -23.69 -6.05
CA THR A 191 2.30 -23.26 -4.90
C THR A 191 1.46 -22.59 -3.82
N PHE A 192 0.52 -21.71 -4.19
CA PHE A 192 -0.36 -21.04 -3.24
C PHE A 192 -1.29 -22.02 -2.50
N VAL A 193 -1.84 -23.01 -3.20
CA VAL A 193 -2.67 -24.07 -2.58
C VAL A 193 -1.84 -24.91 -1.61
N ILE A 194 -0.62 -25.30 -1.99
CA ILE A 194 0.29 -26.05 -1.11
C ILE A 194 0.60 -25.24 0.15
N MET A 195 0.87 -23.94 0.00
CA MET A 195 1.10 -23.03 1.13
C MET A 195 -0.11 -22.98 2.08
N LEU A 196 -1.32 -22.83 1.55
CA LEU A 196 -2.56 -22.81 2.34
C LEU A 196 -2.78 -24.13 3.08
N LEU A 197 -2.56 -25.26 2.42
CA LEU A 197 -2.69 -26.58 3.06
C LEU A 197 -1.65 -26.76 4.18
N GLY A 198 -0.41 -26.29 3.96
CA GLY A 198 0.63 -26.25 4.98
C GLY A 198 0.26 -25.38 6.17
N ALA A 199 -0.29 -24.19 5.94
CA ALA A 199 -0.77 -23.30 7.00
C ALA A 199 -1.89 -23.91 7.84
N LEU A 200 -2.75 -24.73 7.24
CA LEU A 200 -3.84 -25.44 7.92
C LEU A 200 -3.40 -26.75 8.59
N GLY A 201 -2.12 -27.11 8.52
CA GLY A 201 -1.60 -28.39 9.03
C GLY A 201 -2.14 -29.61 8.27
N ILE A 202 -2.67 -29.41 7.05
CA ILE A 202 -3.30 -30.46 6.26
C ILE A 202 -2.25 -31.08 5.34
N GLY A 203 -1.79 -32.27 5.73
CA GLY A 203 -0.90 -33.10 4.95
C GLY A 203 0.57 -32.80 5.18
N ASN A 204 1.35 -33.85 5.35
CA ASN A 204 2.82 -33.82 5.45
C ASN A 204 3.47 -33.45 4.09
N LEU A 205 2.82 -32.61 3.28
CA LEU A 205 3.21 -32.25 1.92
C LEU A 205 4.55 -31.49 1.90
N THR A 206 4.89 -30.80 2.99
CA THR A 206 6.19 -30.18 3.23
C THR A 206 7.34 -31.20 3.22
N ALA A 207 7.08 -32.48 3.48
CA ALA A 207 8.10 -33.53 3.45
C ALA A 207 8.51 -33.94 2.03
N VAL A 208 7.66 -33.75 1.02
CA VAL A 208 8.00 -34.04 -0.39
C VAL A 208 8.91 -32.95 -0.98
N PHE A 209 8.75 -31.72 -0.52
CA PHE A 209 9.69 -30.60 -0.74
C PHE A 209 10.78 -30.57 0.33
N GLY A 210 11.15 -31.75 0.85
CA GLY A 210 11.92 -31.95 2.08
C GLY A 210 13.39 -31.49 2.01
N GLY A 211 13.85 -30.97 0.87
CA GLY A 211 15.14 -30.29 0.74
C GLY A 211 15.04 -28.80 1.11
N GLU A 212 16.08 -28.29 1.79
CA GLU A 212 16.46 -26.86 1.86
C GLU A 212 15.34 -25.79 1.84
N ARG A 213 14.38 -25.80 2.78
CA ARG A 213 13.39 -24.71 2.94
C ARG A 213 12.76 -24.27 1.59
N GLU A 214 12.68 -25.17 0.60
CA GLU A 214 12.44 -24.81 -0.81
C GLU A 214 11.03 -24.25 -0.98
N LEU A 215 10.07 -24.81 -0.26
CA LEU A 215 8.70 -24.32 -0.26
C LEU A 215 8.61 -22.89 0.28
N ALA A 216 9.43 -22.52 1.27
CA ALA A 216 9.52 -21.16 1.78
C ALA A 216 10.07 -20.20 0.71
N VAL A 217 11.10 -20.60 -0.03
CA VAL A 217 11.68 -19.82 -1.13
C VAL A 217 10.68 -19.67 -2.28
N MET A 218 9.95 -20.73 -2.61
CA MET A 218 8.90 -20.71 -3.63
C MET A 218 7.77 -19.77 -3.21
N ALA A 219 7.24 -19.89 -2.00
CA ALA A 219 6.21 -19.00 -1.48
C ALA A 219 6.69 -17.55 -1.46
N PHE A 220 7.93 -17.31 -1.01
CA PHE A 220 8.56 -16.00 -0.97
C PHE A 220 8.64 -15.37 -2.37
N GLY A 221 9.27 -16.08 -3.32
CA GLY A 221 9.47 -15.60 -4.67
C GLY A 221 8.14 -15.37 -5.39
N LEU A 222 7.15 -16.21 -5.11
CA LEU A 222 5.85 -16.13 -5.75
C LEU A 222 4.98 -14.99 -5.22
N ILE A 223 4.81 -14.92 -3.91
CA ILE A 223 3.81 -14.08 -3.28
C ILE A 223 4.29 -12.64 -3.16
N TYR A 224 5.54 -12.43 -2.75
CA TYR A 224 6.00 -11.07 -2.42
C TYR A 224 6.71 -10.37 -3.57
N ILE A 225 7.34 -11.12 -4.48
CA ILE A 225 8.07 -10.53 -5.59
C ILE A 225 7.21 -10.57 -6.85
N LEU A 226 6.85 -11.78 -7.23
CA LEU A 226 6.34 -12.07 -8.55
C LEU A 226 4.89 -11.66 -8.76
N ILE A 227 3.97 -11.97 -7.84
CA ILE A 227 2.57 -11.51 -7.91
C ILE A 227 2.51 -9.97 -7.98
N PRO A 228 3.14 -9.21 -7.07
CA PRO A 228 3.17 -7.75 -7.17
C PRO A 228 3.78 -7.25 -8.47
N LEU A 229 4.89 -7.84 -8.93
CA LEU A 229 5.52 -7.47 -10.19
C LEU A 229 4.59 -7.71 -11.38
N PHE A 230 3.88 -8.83 -11.43
CA PHE A 230 2.90 -9.13 -12.48
C PHE A 230 1.72 -8.16 -12.47
N MET A 231 1.16 -7.87 -11.29
CA MET A 231 0.07 -6.91 -11.13
C MET A 231 0.50 -5.52 -11.61
N LEU A 232 1.71 -5.10 -11.24
CA LEU A 232 2.30 -3.83 -11.64
C LEU A 232 2.57 -3.77 -13.15
N MET A 233 3.15 -4.82 -13.75
CA MET A 233 3.38 -4.91 -15.20
C MET A 233 2.08 -4.98 -15.99
N TYR A 234 1.08 -5.74 -15.52
CA TYR A 234 -0.23 -5.82 -16.13
C TYR A 234 -0.88 -4.43 -16.21
N VAL A 235 -0.87 -3.69 -15.10
CA VAL A 235 -1.45 -2.34 -15.06
C VAL A 235 -0.63 -1.36 -15.90
N ALA A 236 0.70 -1.40 -15.83
CA ALA A 236 1.56 -0.53 -16.63
C ALA A 236 1.26 -0.69 -18.13
N ARG A 237 1.10 -1.93 -18.60
CA ARG A 237 0.71 -2.24 -19.97
C ARG A 237 -0.70 -1.77 -20.30
N ASP A 238 -1.69 -2.03 -19.43
CA ASP A 238 -3.08 -1.63 -19.68
C ASP A 238 -3.23 -0.11 -19.78
N VAL A 239 -2.51 0.65 -18.95
CA VAL A 239 -2.51 2.13 -19.00
C VAL A 239 -1.86 2.64 -20.29
N GLU A 240 -0.82 1.96 -20.79
CA GLU A 240 -0.21 2.28 -22.09
C GLU A 240 -1.15 1.96 -23.27
N GLU A 241 -1.77 0.77 -23.27
CA GLU A 241 -2.59 0.28 -24.39
C GLU A 241 -4.00 0.90 -24.42
N ASN A 242 -4.57 1.25 -23.25
CA ASN A 242 -5.94 1.74 -23.10
C ASN A 242 -5.98 3.15 -22.51
N THR A 243 -5.21 4.06 -23.10
CA THR A 243 -5.13 5.47 -22.66
C THR A 243 -6.49 6.15 -22.67
N ILE A 244 -6.82 6.85 -21.59
CA ILE A 244 -8.04 7.65 -21.50
C ILE A 244 -7.81 8.98 -22.21
N MET A 245 -8.70 9.29 -23.15
CA MET A 245 -8.62 10.49 -23.99
C MET A 245 -9.66 11.55 -23.63
N GLU A 246 -10.65 11.21 -22.80
CA GLU A 246 -11.77 12.08 -22.47
C GLU A 246 -11.74 12.49 -20.99
N PRO A 247 -11.90 13.80 -20.69
CA PRO A 247 -11.97 14.30 -19.33
C PRO A 247 -13.13 13.72 -18.53
N ASP A 248 -12.93 13.55 -17.21
CA ASP A 248 -14.00 13.14 -16.32
C ASP A 248 -15.06 14.24 -16.18
N GLN A 249 -16.31 13.91 -16.49
CA GLN A 249 -17.41 14.86 -16.31
C GLN A 249 -17.80 14.99 -14.82
N PRO A 250 -17.91 16.23 -14.29
CA PRO A 250 -18.41 16.44 -12.93
C PRO A 250 -19.84 15.94 -12.78
N LYS A 251 -20.06 14.96 -11.90
CA LYS A 251 -21.41 14.48 -11.57
C LYS A 251 -22.13 15.37 -10.56
N VAL A 252 -21.39 16.12 -9.76
CA VAL A 252 -21.91 16.97 -8.67
C VAL A 252 -21.39 18.40 -8.86
N PRO A 253 -22.23 19.43 -8.65
CA PRO A 253 -21.78 20.82 -8.69
C PRO A 253 -20.61 21.08 -7.73
N ARG A 254 -19.55 21.71 -8.24
CA ARG A 254 -18.30 21.94 -7.48
C ARG A 254 -18.50 22.83 -6.25
N GLU A 255 -19.46 23.76 -6.28
CA GLU A 255 -19.80 24.56 -5.10
C GLU A 255 -20.41 23.71 -3.96
N GLN A 256 -21.22 22.69 -4.30
CA GLN A 256 -21.77 21.77 -3.30
C GLN A 256 -20.66 20.88 -2.73
N LEU A 257 -19.80 20.34 -3.59
CA LEU A 257 -18.64 19.56 -3.16
C LEU A 257 -17.67 20.37 -2.30
N LEU A 258 -17.47 21.66 -2.59
CA LEU A 258 -16.64 22.54 -1.77
C LEU A 258 -17.18 22.67 -0.34
N LYS A 259 -18.50 22.80 -0.18
CA LYS A 259 -19.12 22.82 1.15
C LYS A 259 -18.90 21.49 1.89
N ILE A 260 -19.03 20.37 1.20
CA ILE A 260 -18.77 19.04 1.76
C ILE A 260 -17.30 18.95 2.20
N VAL A 261 -16.35 19.34 1.35
CA VAL A 261 -14.92 19.34 1.65
C VAL A 261 -14.60 20.25 2.84
N ALA A 262 -15.17 21.46 2.90
CA ALA A 262 -15.00 22.35 4.03
C ALA A 262 -15.51 21.74 5.34
N THR A 263 -16.70 21.12 5.31
CA THR A 263 -17.26 20.41 6.48
C THR A 263 -16.38 19.23 6.89
N LEU A 264 -15.89 18.43 5.95
CA LEU A 264 -15.02 17.29 6.28
C LEU A 264 -13.66 17.73 6.82
N SER A 265 -13.08 18.81 6.29
CA SER A 265 -11.85 19.41 6.84
C SER A 265 -12.07 19.94 8.27
N LEU A 266 -13.26 20.50 8.55
CA LEU A 266 -13.63 20.94 9.90
C LEU A 266 -13.77 19.75 10.86
N ILE A 267 -14.46 18.68 10.44
CA ILE A 267 -14.58 17.45 11.24
C ILE A 267 -13.20 16.87 11.54
N LEU A 268 -12.31 16.82 10.55
CA LEU A 268 -10.93 16.36 10.73
C LEU A 268 -10.15 17.25 11.72
N ALA A 269 -10.34 18.57 11.65
CA ALA A 269 -9.76 19.50 12.61
C ALA A 269 -10.24 19.20 14.04
N LEU A 270 -11.55 19.04 14.24
CA LEU A 270 -12.13 18.72 15.54
C LEU A 270 -11.65 17.38 16.10
N PHE A 271 -11.50 16.37 15.23
CA PHE A 271 -10.92 15.08 15.60
C PHE A 271 -9.48 15.23 16.12
N PHE A 272 -8.64 16.00 15.43
CA PHE A 272 -7.26 16.24 15.88
C PHE A 272 -7.17 17.12 17.13
N ILE A 273 -8.10 18.06 17.34
CA ILE A 273 -8.21 18.79 18.61
C ILE A 273 -8.48 17.79 19.74
N LEU A 274 -9.49 16.94 19.57
CA LEU A 274 -9.82 15.93 20.57
C LEU A 274 -8.63 15.02 20.87
N TYR A 275 -8.00 14.47 19.82
CA TYR A 275 -6.82 13.63 19.96
C TYR A 275 -5.67 14.36 20.67
N GLY A 276 -5.39 15.60 20.28
CA GLY A 276 -4.31 16.40 20.86
C GLY A 276 -4.55 16.75 22.33
N VAL A 277 -5.78 17.12 22.67
CA VAL A 277 -6.19 17.38 24.06
C VAL A 277 -6.06 16.11 24.90
N VAL A 278 -6.52 14.97 24.38
CA VAL A 278 -6.41 13.69 25.10
C VAL A 278 -4.95 13.30 25.32
N ALA A 279 -4.12 13.39 24.27
CA ALA A 279 -2.70 13.05 24.35
C ALA A 279 -1.90 13.94 25.33
N ILE A 280 -2.25 15.22 25.45
CA ILE A 280 -1.57 16.15 26.36
C ILE A 280 -2.08 15.99 27.80
N LEU A 281 -3.40 16.04 28.01
CA LEU A 281 -4.00 16.07 29.35
C LEU A 281 -3.95 14.71 30.05
N PHE A 282 -4.07 13.62 29.29
CA PHE A 282 -4.07 12.25 29.83
C PHE A 282 -2.79 11.49 29.48
N ALA A 283 -1.69 12.20 29.22
CA ALA A 283 -0.41 11.59 28.82
C ALA A 283 0.02 10.48 29.80
N ASP A 284 -0.06 10.72 31.11
CA ASP A 284 0.31 9.72 32.13
C ASP A 284 -0.57 8.47 32.05
N THR A 285 -1.89 8.64 32.00
CA THR A 285 -2.84 7.53 31.88
C THR A 285 -2.64 6.73 30.61
N LEU A 286 -2.34 7.40 29.48
CA LEU A 286 -2.06 6.74 28.21
C LEU A 286 -0.74 5.97 28.24
N VAL A 287 0.29 6.49 28.92
CA VAL A 287 1.54 5.76 29.14
C VAL A 287 1.29 4.49 29.95
N ASP A 288 0.54 4.59 31.05
CA ASP A 288 0.21 3.43 31.88
C ASP A 288 -0.59 2.39 31.08
N LEU A 289 -1.54 2.85 30.26
CA LEU A 289 -2.30 1.98 29.36
C LEU A 289 -1.38 1.27 28.36
N ILE A 290 -0.52 2.00 27.65
CA ILE A 290 0.43 1.41 26.68
C ILE A 290 1.34 0.40 27.36
N HIS A 291 1.88 0.71 28.54
CA HIS A 291 2.73 -0.22 29.29
C HIS A 291 1.98 -1.49 29.70
N SER A 292 0.72 -1.35 30.16
CA SER A 292 -0.10 -2.52 30.50
C SER A 292 -0.45 -3.39 29.30
N LEU A 293 -0.66 -2.80 28.12
CA LEU A 293 -1.01 -3.53 26.90
C LEU A 293 0.21 -4.19 26.24
N THR A 294 1.36 -3.52 26.24
CA THR A 294 2.57 -3.98 25.53
C THR A 294 3.56 -4.73 26.41
N GLY A 295 3.39 -4.68 27.74
CA GLY A 295 4.34 -5.24 28.71
C GLY A 295 5.73 -4.58 28.69
N THR A 296 5.90 -3.51 27.90
CA THR A 296 7.21 -2.89 27.65
C THR A 296 7.21 -1.45 28.12
N THR A 297 8.18 -1.08 28.96
CA THR A 297 8.38 0.30 29.41
C THR A 297 9.28 1.03 28.43
N TYR A 298 8.74 1.99 27.68
CA TYR A 298 9.55 2.81 26.78
C TYR A 298 9.98 4.11 27.49
N ALA A 299 11.28 4.39 27.48
CA ALA A 299 11.78 5.68 27.95
C ALA A 299 11.23 6.79 27.04
N ASN A 300 10.74 7.88 27.63
CA ASN A 300 10.19 9.06 26.94
C ASN A 300 8.81 8.94 26.27
N THR A 301 8.03 7.87 26.48
CA THR A 301 6.66 7.73 25.91
C THR A 301 5.79 8.94 26.21
N LYS A 302 5.82 9.43 27.46
CA LYS A 302 5.05 10.61 27.88
C LYS A 302 5.40 11.85 27.04
N VAL A 303 6.70 12.10 26.87
CA VAL A 303 7.19 13.24 26.08
C VAL A 303 6.77 13.10 24.63
N GLY A 304 6.87 11.88 24.07
CA GLY A 304 6.40 11.55 22.73
C GLY A 304 4.90 11.83 22.54
N LEU A 305 4.06 11.41 23.49
CA LEU A 305 2.61 11.65 23.45
C LEU A 305 2.27 13.14 23.52
N ILE A 306 2.90 13.89 24.43
CA ILE A 306 2.69 15.34 24.53
C ILE A 306 3.12 16.04 23.25
N PHE A 307 4.27 15.65 22.68
CA PHE A 307 4.74 16.19 21.41
C PHE A 307 3.75 15.90 20.28
N LEU A 308 3.28 14.65 20.13
CA LEU A 308 2.26 14.28 19.16
C LEU A 308 0.96 15.07 19.35
N GLY A 309 0.56 15.30 20.59
CA GLY A 309 -0.64 16.08 20.89
C GLY A 309 -0.50 17.55 20.45
N ALA A 310 0.62 18.19 20.77
CA ALA A 310 0.90 19.57 20.33
C ALA A 310 1.03 19.66 18.80
N TYR A 311 1.63 18.64 18.20
CA TYR A 311 1.81 18.50 16.77
C TYR A 311 0.46 18.44 16.03
N TYR A 312 -0.43 17.51 16.39
CA TYR A 312 -1.77 17.41 15.81
C TYR A 312 -2.66 18.61 16.16
N GLY A 313 -2.50 19.20 17.35
CA GLY A 313 -3.15 20.45 17.71
C GLY A 313 -2.79 21.59 16.75
N THR A 314 -1.53 21.72 16.35
CA THR A 314 -1.10 22.73 15.37
C THR A 314 -1.74 22.51 14.00
N ILE A 315 -1.74 21.25 13.52
CA ILE A 315 -2.42 20.89 12.28
C ILE A 315 -3.92 21.23 12.36
N SER A 316 -4.56 20.96 13.50
CA SER A 316 -5.99 21.24 13.67
C SER A 316 -6.32 22.73 13.62
N VAL A 317 -5.46 23.61 14.16
CA VAL A 317 -5.66 25.06 14.08
C VAL A 317 -5.59 25.52 12.63
N ILE A 318 -4.61 25.01 11.87
CA ILE A 318 -4.46 25.30 10.44
C ILE A 318 -5.71 24.83 9.67
N LEU A 319 -6.17 23.59 9.92
CA LEU A 319 -7.37 23.06 9.28
C LEU A 319 -8.63 23.81 9.66
N LEU A 320 -8.78 24.26 10.91
CA LEU A 320 -9.96 24.99 11.39
C LEU A 320 -10.06 26.39 10.78
N ILE A 321 -8.94 27.12 10.73
CA ILE A 321 -8.85 28.41 10.02
C ILE A 321 -9.10 28.20 8.53
N GLY A 322 -8.42 27.19 7.96
CA GLY A 322 -8.54 26.83 6.56
C GLY A 322 -9.99 26.48 6.16
N SER A 323 -10.63 25.57 6.88
CA SER A 323 -12.00 25.10 6.61
C SER A 323 -13.03 26.21 6.75
N THR A 324 -12.88 27.06 7.76
CA THR A 324 -13.73 28.25 7.93
C THR A 324 -13.59 29.17 6.72
N GLY A 325 -12.36 29.47 6.31
CA GLY A 325 -12.11 30.29 5.13
C GLY A 325 -12.57 29.67 3.81
N LEU A 326 -12.66 28.33 3.69
CA LEU A 326 -13.25 27.67 2.52
C LEU A 326 -14.73 28.04 2.33
N PHE A 327 -15.52 28.15 3.41
CA PHE A 327 -16.92 28.59 3.31
C PHE A 327 -17.05 30.02 2.77
N PHE A 328 -16.06 30.86 3.06
CA PHE A 328 -15.97 32.24 2.57
C PHE A 328 -15.15 32.38 1.28
N LYS A 329 -14.80 31.26 0.62
CA LYS A 329 -14.04 31.24 -0.64
C LYS A 329 -12.71 31.99 -0.56
N ASN A 330 -12.05 32.00 0.60
CA ASN A 330 -10.77 32.66 0.80
C ASN A 330 -9.60 31.84 0.21
N ASN A 331 -8.87 32.43 -0.74
CA ASN A 331 -7.81 31.75 -1.48
C ASN A 331 -6.61 31.34 -0.62
N ILE A 332 -6.25 32.11 0.41
CA ILE A 332 -5.16 31.75 1.34
C ILE A 332 -5.57 30.53 2.17
N CYS A 333 -6.80 30.52 2.66
CA CYS A 333 -7.34 29.41 3.44
C CYS A 333 -7.40 28.11 2.62
N ARG A 334 -7.66 28.20 1.31
CA ARG A 334 -7.54 27.06 0.39
C ARG A 334 -6.15 26.42 0.44
N TYR A 335 -5.09 27.22 0.37
CA TYR A 335 -3.72 26.70 0.40
C TYR A 335 -3.33 26.14 1.77
N LEU A 336 -3.86 26.70 2.87
CA LEU A 336 -3.69 26.13 4.21
C LEU A 336 -4.25 24.70 4.28
N VAL A 337 -5.47 24.50 3.78
CA VAL A 337 -6.09 23.16 3.75
C VAL A 337 -5.32 22.22 2.82
N ILE A 338 -4.92 22.67 1.63
CA ILE A 338 -4.08 21.85 0.72
C ILE A 338 -2.79 21.40 1.43
N GLY A 339 -2.08 22.32 2.09
CA GLY A 339 -0.83 22.02 2.78
C GLY A 339 -1.01 21.02 3.92
N ALA A 340 -1.98 21.27 4.81
CA ALA A 340 -2.27 20.38 5.94
C ALA A 340 -2.74 18.99 5.47
N SER A 341 -3.60 18.94 4.46
CA SER A 341 -4.12 17.68 3.93
C SER A 341 -3.08 16.89 3.12
N THR A 342 -2.16 17.55 2.42
CA THR A 342 -1.02 16.90 1.74
C THR A 342 -0.05 16.32 2.77
N TYR A 343 0.15 16.98 3.91
CA TYR A 343 0.97 16.43 4.98
C TYR A 343 0.38 15.11 5.54
N LEU A 344 -0.95 15.02 5.61
CA LEU A 344 -1.69 13.83 6.01
C LEU A 344 -1.97 12.87 4.85
N PHE A 345 -1.10 12.87 3.84
CA PHE A 345 -1.17 12.05 2.64
C PHE A 345 -1.52 10.58 2.92
N ILE A 346 -0.94 10.04 3.99
CA ILE A 346 -1.09 8.65 4.43
C ILE A 346 -2.56 8.21 4.56
N LEU A 347 -3.47 9.10 4.95
CA LEU A 347 -4.86 8.75 5.23
C LEU A 347 -5.76 8.61 3.98
N GLY A 348 -5.25 8.87 2.78
CA GLY A 348 -5.98 8.79 1.50
C GLY A 348 -7.07 9.87 1.34
N PHE A 349 -8.04 9.95 2.24
CA PHE A 349 -9.09 10.97 2.22
C PHE A 349 -8.54 12.42 2.28
N PRO A 350 -7.55 12.77 3.12
CA PRO A 350 -6.91 14.09 3.07
C PRO A 350 -6.25 14.37 1.72
N LEU A 351 -5.62 13.38 1.08
CA LEU A 351 -5.12 13.56 -0.29
C LEU A 351 -6.26 13.94 -1.24
N ALA A 352 -7.41 13.27 -1.17
CA ALA A 352 -8.57 13.62 -2.00
C ALA A 352 -9.04 15.08 -1.77
N ILE A 353 -9.03 15.57 -0.51
CA ILE A 353 -9.30 16.99 -0.20
C ILE A 353 -8.30 17.90 -0.91
N ALA A 354 -6.99 17.65 -0.74
CA ALA A 354 -5.95 18.50 -1.29
C ALA A 354 -6.05 18.59 -2.82
N LEU A 355 -6.27 17.45 -3.47
CA LEU A 355 -6.40 17.35 -4.92
C LEU A 355 -7.69 18.01 -5.43
N PHE A 356 -8.82 17.81 -4.75
CA PHE A 356 -10.07 18.51 -5.08
C PHE A 356 -9.91 20.03 -5.07
N LEU A 357 -9.26 20.57 -4.05
CA LEU A 357 -8.98 22.01 -3.96
C LEU A 357 -8.01 22.51 -5.04
N CYS A 358 -7.31 21.59 -5.72
CA CYS A 358 -6.43 21.88 -6.86
C CYS A 358 -7.13 21.73 -8.22
N GLU A 359 -8.40 21.31 -8.30
CA GLU A 359 -9.13 21.24 -9.56
C GLU A 359 -9.28 22.62 -10.22
N ASN A 360 -9.24 22.67 -11.56
CA ASN A 360 -9.35 23.94 -12.29
C ASN A 360 -10.69 24.65 -12.01
N GLN A 361 -11.79 23.91 -12.06
CA GLN A 361 -13.14 24.41 -11.77
C GLN A 361 -13.28 24.92 -10.33
N VAL A 362 -12.61 24.27 -9.37
CA VAL A 362 -12.64 24.70 -7.97
C VAL A 362 -11.81 25.97 -7.80
N LYS A 363 -10.65 26.07 -8.45
CA LYS A 363 -9.81 27.28 -8.40
C LYS A 363 -10.57 28.54 -8.86
N GLU A 364 -11.43 28.41 -9.85
CA GLU A 364 -12.26 29.52 -10.37
C GLU A 364 -13.25 30.07 -9.34
N ILE A 365 -13.76 29.23 -8.44
CA ILE A 365 -14.69 29.66 -7.37
C ILE A 365 -14.02 30.69 -6.44
N PHE A 366 -12.69 30.61 -6.27
CA PHE A 366 -11.89 31.47 -5.39
C PHE A 366 -11.29 32.71 -6.09
N ARG A 367 -11.56 32.88 -7.39
CA ARG A 367 -11.12 34.06 -8.16
C ARG A 367 -12.15 35.20 -8.14
N LYS A 368 -13.36 34.92 -7.66
CA LYS A 368 -14.42 35.88 -7.40
C LYS A 368 -14.30 36.38 -5.97
#